data_AF-A0A4Q1JML3-F1
#
_entry.id   AF-A0A4Q1JML3-F1
#
_cell.length_a   1.000
_cell.length_b   1.000
_cell.length_c   1.000
_cell.angle_alpha   90.00
_cell.angle_beta   90.00
_cell.angle_gamma   90.00
#
_symmetry.space_group_name_H-M   'P 1'
#
loop_
_entity.id
_entity.type
_entity.pdbx_description
1 polymer ?
#
loop_
_entity_poly.entity_id
_entity_poly.type
_entity_poly.pdbx_seq_one_letter_code
_entity_poly.pdbx_strand_id
1 'polypeptide(L)'
;MNQNQAIIYGSFIQRLGFSSGGFPQDISIQNLETKASYKSKKENPFIFHIPAGHYKILNYWWTKSQWYGGKVFTEAIFKGIDTSTKTFKKKKESNGILEKDLLQYEFTVEKNRINYLGTWHFNTGLVSFSDDKIQLDKAFKLKFKTFDFDNALISLPK
;
A
#
# COMPACT_ATOMS: atom_id res chain seq x y z
N MET A 1 -16.84 18.01 -6.74
CA MET A 1 -16.03 16.83 -7.10
C MET A 1 -16.24 16.57 -8.58
N ASN A 2 -15.18 16.35 -9.37
CA ASN A 2 -15.34 15.84 -10.74
C ASN A 2 -16.10 14.50 -10.66
N GLN A 3 -17.01 14.24 -11.61
CA GLN A 3 -18.04 13.18 -11.52
C GLN A 3 -17.52 11.74 -11.29
N ASN A 4 -16.20 11.49 -11.42
CA ASN A 4 -15.56 10.19 -11.23
C ASN A 4 -14.48 10.15 -10.12
N GLN A 5 -14.45 11.12 -9.20
CA GLN A 5 -13.46 11.13 -8.12
C GLN A 5 -13.98 10.46 -6.85
N ALA A 6 -13.06 9.96 -6.05
CA ALA A 6 -13.29 9.35 -4.75
C ALA A 6 -12.15 9.71 -3.80
N ILE A 7 -12.36 9.49 -2.51
CA ILE A 7 -11.31 9.61 -1.50
C ILE A 7 -10.98 8.21 -1.02
N ILE A 8 -9.69 7.90 -0.93
CA ILE A 8 -9.19 6.72 -0.22
C ILE A 8 -8.43 7.15 1.02
N TYR A 9 -8.49 6.33 2.07
CA TYR A 9 -7.67 6.51 3.25
C TYR A 9 -7.36 5.18 3.94
N GLY A 10 -6.30 5.18 4.74
CA GLY A 10 -5.83 4.00 5.43
C GLY A 10 -4.56 4.29 6.21
N SER A 11 -3.93 3.23 6.69
CA SER A 11 -2.62 3.30 7.33
C SER A 11 -1.62 2.40 6.61
N PHE A 12 -0.35 2.80 6.58
CA PHE A 12 0.71 2.07 5.91
C PHE A 12 1.86 1.78 6.86
N ILE A 13 2.10 0.49 7.14
CA ILE A 13 3.19 0.03 7.99
C ILE A 13 4.38 -0.36 7.11
N GLN A 14 5.44 0.45 7.20
CA GLN A 14 6.63 0.36 6.35
C GLN A 14 7.61 -0.74 6.79
N ARG A 15 8.40 -1.25 5.83
CA ARG A 15 9.50 -2.19 6.10
C ARG A 15 10.59 -1.58 6.95
N LEU A 16 11.06 -0.42 6.53
CA LEU A 16 12.11 0.29 7.23
C LEU A 16 11.48 1.51 7.87
N GLY A 17 11.36 1.55 9.19
CA GLY A 17 10.96 2.77 9.89
C GLY A 17 12.09 3.81 9.80
N PHE A 18 12.66 4.16 10.95
CA PHE A 18 13.82 5.07 11.02
C PHE A 18 15.07 4.51 10.31
N SER A 19 15.18 3.18 10.21
CA SER A 19 16.28 2.47 9.53
C SER A 19 16.34 2.69 8.01
N SER A 20 15.35 3.37 7.43
CA SER A 20 15.40 3.83 6.04
C SER A 20 16.41 4.97 5.85
N GLY A 21 16.90 5.61 6.91
CA GLY A 21 17.81 6.76 6.79
C GLY A 21 17.13 7.98 6.15
N GLY A 22 15.79 8.07 6.24
CA GLY A 22 15.01 9.16 5.67
C GLY A 22 14.55 8.94 4.23
N PHE A 23 14.93 7.82 3.59
CA PHE A 23 14.45 7.53 2.24
C PHE A 23 12.95 7.20 2.23
N PRO A 24 12.21 7.70 1.24
CA PRO A 24 10.80 7.37 1.07
C PRO A 24 10.63 5.90 0.73
N GLN A 25 9.45 5.39 1.02
CA GLN A 25 9.00 4.07 0.61
C GLN A 25 7.68 4.26 -0.11
N ASP A 26 7.53 3.65 -1.27
CA ASP A 26 6.42 3.90 -2.20
C ASP A 26 5.69 2.61 -2.52
N ILE A 27 4.37 2.70 -2.68
CA ILE A 27 3.57 1.60 -3.21
C ILE A 27 2.99 2.05 -4.54
N SER A 28 3.07 1.17 -5.54
CA SER A 28 2.46 1.37 -6.85
C SER A 28 1.14 0.61 -6.94
N ILE A 29 0.07 1.29 -7.34
CA ILE A 29 -1.24 0.68 -7.63
C ILE A 29 -1.57 0.82 -9.12
N GLN A 30 -2.17 -0.20 -9.75
CA GLN A 30 -2.55 -0.17 -11.16
C GLN A 30 -3.74 0.77 -11.40
N ASN A 31 -3.77 1.45 -12.55
CA ASN A 31 -4.76 2.47 -12.99
C ASN A 31 -4.48 3.92 -12.57
N LEU A 32 -3.33 4.12 -11.93
CA LEU A 32 -2.71 5.42 -11.73
C LEU A 32 -1.20 5.18 -11.75
N GLU A 33 -0.44 5.85 -12.62
CA GLU A 33 1.01 6.03 -12.39
C GLU A 33 1.28 6.93 -11.16
N THR A 34 0.36 6.98 -10.19
CA THR A 34 0.52 7.73 -8.96
C THR A 34 1.34 6.89 -8.00
N LYS A 35 2.64 7.17 -7.95
CA LYS A 35 3.50 6.74 -6.86
C LYS A 35 3.06 7.50 -5.61
N ALA A 36 2.52 6.79 -4.62
CA ALA A 36 2.27 7.38 -3.32
C ALA A 36 3.57 7.32 -2.51
N SER A 37 4.18 8.49 -2.27
CA SER A 37 5.39 8.60 -1.44
C SER A 37 5.06 8.82 0.02
N TYR A 38 5.51 7.88 0.86
CA TYR A 38 5.27 7.91 2.30
C TYR A 38 6.53 8.37 3.04
N LYS A 39 6.32 9.11 4.15
CA LYS A 39 7.41 9.60 5.01
C LYS A 39 8.09 8.44 5.73
N SER A 40 9.35 8.61 6.13
CA SER A 40 10.13 7.63 6.90
C SER A 40 9.64 7.52 8.35
N LYS A 41 8.50 6.86 8.54
CA LYS A 41 7.90 6.52 9.85
C LYS A 41 7.41 5.08 9.80
N LYS A 42 7.47 4.36 10.92
CA LYS A 42 7.03 2.96 10.95
C LYS A 42 5.57 2.80 10.48
N GLU A 43 4.72 3.74 10.86
CA GLU A 43 3.32 3.81 10.44
C GLU A 43 3.04 5.19 9.81
N ASN A 44 2.41 5.17 8.64
CA ASN A 44 2.02 6.36 7.90
C ASN A 44 0.54 6.32 7.55
N PRO A 45 -0.30 7.11 8.24
CA PRO A 45 -1.66 7.33 7.78
C PRO A 45 -1.65 8.07 6.43
N PHE A 46 -2.56 7.69 5.53
CA PHE A 46 -2.70 8.32 4.22
C PHE A 46 -4.14 8.67 3.88
N ILE A 47 -4.30 9.68 3.03
CA ILE A 47 -5.57 10.09 2.43
C ILE A 47 -5.30 10.71 1.07
N PHE A 48 -5.97 10.23 0.03
CA PHE A 48 -5.76 10.68 -1.34
C PHE A 48 -7.09 10.83 -2.09
N HIS A 49 -7.12 11.77 -3.04
CA HIS A 49 -8.18 11.84 -4.04
C HIS A 49 -7.73 11.07 -5.27
N ILE A 50 -8.53 10.11 -5.71
CA ILE A 50 -8.22 9.27 -6.88
C ILE A 50 -9.50 9.01 -7.69
N PRO A 51 -9.40 8.65 -8.98
CA PRO A 51 -10.54 8.19 -9.75
C PRO A 51 -11.20 6.96 -9.13
N ALA A 52 -12.52 6.83 -9.30
CA ALA A 52 -13.21 5.59 -9.00
C ALA A 52 -12.79 4.47 -9.98
N GLY A 53 -12.82 3.22 -9.54
CA GLY A 53 -12.47 2.08 -10.37
C GLY A 53 -11.89 0.91 -9.60
N HIS A 54 -11.38 -0.07 -10.35
CA HIS A 54 -10.70 -1.24 -9.82
C HIS A 54 -9.19 -1.05 -9.87
N TYR A 55 -8.53 -1.36 -8.77
CA TYR A 55 -7.11 -1.15 -8.56
C TYR A 55 -6.43 -2.45 -8.14
N LYS A 56 -5.17 -2.60 -8.54
CA LYS A 56 -4.29 -3.71 -8.09
C LYS A 56 -3.06 -3.16 -7.38
N ILE A 57 -2.54 -3.86 -6.39
CA ILE A 57 -1.29 -3.46 -5.70
C ILE A 57 -0.11 -4.13 -6.38
N LEU A 58 0.66 -3.36 -7.17
CA LEU A 58 1.68 -3.93 -8.05
C LEU A 58 3.01 -4.19 -7.35
N ASN A 59 3.61 -3.11 -6.81
CA ASN A 59 4.99 -3.13 -6.37
C ASN A 59 5.19 -2.31 -5.10
N TYR A 60 6.15 -2.74 -4.30
CA TYR A 60 6.69 -1.99 -3.17
C TYR A 60 8.13 -1.57 -3.44
N TRP A 61 8.38 -0.27 -3.26
CA TRP A 61 9.66 0.35 -3.49
C TRP A 61 10.20 0.86 -2.16
N TRP A 62 11.43 0.46 -1.83
CA TRP A 62 12.09 0.92 -0.62
C TRP A 62 13.60 1.00 -0.80
N THR A 63 14.21 1.92 -0.07
CA THR A 63 15.67 2.11 -0.10
C THR A 63 16.25 1.75 1.26
N LYS A 64 17.22 0.84 1.27
CA LYS A 64 18.03 0.57 2.45
C LYS A 64 19.21 1.53 2.48
N SER A 65 19.33 2.31 3.56
CA SER A 65 20.51 3.14 3.80
C SER A 65 21.76 2.26 3.97
N GLN A 66 22.87 2.69 3.37
CA GLN A 66 24.20 2.10 3.46
C GLN A 66 25.23 3.23 3.63
N TRP A 67 26.44 2.91 4.07
CA TRP A 67 27.49 3.92 4.31
C TRP A 67 27.89 4.71 3.05
N TYR A 68 27.68 4.14 1.85
CA TYR A 68 27.97 4.74 0.55
C TYR A 68 26.72 5.25 -0.19
N GLY A 69 25.58 5.41 0.51
CA GLY A 69 24.33 5.91 -0.09
C GLY A 69 23.12 5.02 0.22
N GLY A 70 22.37 4.66 -0.80
CA GLY A 70 21.15 3.87 -0.65
C GLY A 70 21.03 2.77 -1.70
N LYS A 71 20.64 1.57 -1.28
CA LYS A 71 20.30 0.48 -2.18
C LYS A 71 18.79 0.40 -2.34
N VAL A 72 18.33 0.58 -3.57
CA VAL A 72 16.92 0.51 -3.94
C VAL A 72 16.50 -0.95 -4.12
N PHE A 73 15.30 -1.27 -3.65
CA PHE A 73 14.62 -2.54 -3.82
C PHE A 73 13.24 -2.29 -4.43
N THR A 74 12.91 -3.12 -5.41
CA THR A 74 11.56 -3.19 -6.00
C THR A 74 11.06 -4.62 -5.81
N GLU A 75 9.94 -4.76 -5.14
CA GLU A 75 9.32 -6.04 -4.81
C GLU A 75 7.93 -6.07 -5.43
N ALA A 76 7.67 -7.06 -6.30
CA ALA A 76 6.33 -7.31 -6.81
C ALA A 76 5.47 -7.88 -5.70
N ILE A 77 4.23 -7.41 -5.56
CA ILE A 77 3.35 -7.88 -4.49
C ILE A 77 2.42 -8.96 -5.03
N PHE A 78 2.40 -10.11 -4.36
CA PHE A 78 1.47 -11.21 -4.66
C PHE A 78 0.90 -11.79 -3.37
N LYS A 79 -0.31 -12.33 -3.45
CA LYS A 79 -0.99 -12.96 -2.31
C LYS A 79 -0.20 -14.15 -1.80
N GLY A 80 0.18 -14.12 -0.51
CA GLY A 80 0.86 -15.24 0.15
C GLY A 80 2.28 -15.55 -0.33
N ILE A 81 2.91 -14.67 -1.13
CA ILE A 81 4.25 -14.89 -1.66
C ILE A 81 5.20 -13.78 -1.18
N ASP A 82 6.28 -14.17 -0.52
CA ASP A 82 7.36 -13.27 -0.14
C ASP A 82 8.39 -13.14 -1.28
N THR A 83 8.26 -12.09 -2.07
CA THR A 83 9.16 -11.81 -3.19
C THR A 83 10.49 -11.21 -2.79
N SER A 84 10.66 -10.81 -1.52
CA SER A 84 11.91 -10.22 -1.02
C SER A 84 13.02 -11.28 -0.86
N THR A 85 12.65 -12.55 -0.84
CA THR A 85 13.55 -13.68 -0.58
C THR A 85 14.44 -14.05 -1.77
N LYS A 86 15.66 -14.53 -1.48
CA LYS A 86 16.53 -15.15 -2.50
C LYS A 86 15.89 -16.39 -3.11
N THR A 87 15.07 -17.11 -2.35
CA THR A 87 14.36 -18.31 -2.79
C THR A 87 13.36 -17.99 -3.87
N PHE A 88 12.56 -16.94 -3.71
CA PHE A 88 11.63 -16.48 -4.75
C PHE A 88 12.38 -16.13 -6.05
N LYS A 89 13.48 -15.37 -5.96
CA LYS A 89 14.29 -15.00 -7.13
C LYS A 89 14.78 -16.21 -7.90
N LYS A 90 15.39 -17.18 -7.21
CA LYS A 90 15.87 -18.44 -7.82
C LYS A 90 14.74 -19.22 -8.48
N LYS A 91 13.60 -19.38 -7.79
CA LYS A 91 12.44 -20.10 -8.33
C LYS A 91 11.85 -19.40 -9.55
N LYS A 92 11.83 -18.07 -9.57
CA LYS A 92 11.36 -17.30 -10.74
C LYS A 92 12.29 -17.47 -11.94
N GLU A 93 13.61 -17.40 -11.73
CA GLU A 93 14.62 -17.61 -12.78
C GLU A 93 14.60 -19.04 -13.34
N SER A 94 14.23 -20.02 -12.51
CA SER A 94 14.16 -21.43 -12.90
C SER A 94 12.80 -21.86 -13.45
N ASN A 95 11.87 -20.93 -13.73
CA ASN A 95 10.46 -21.22 -14.08
C ASN A 95 9.73 -22.13 -13.06
N GLY A 96 10.17 -22.13 -11.80
CA GLY A 96 9.57 -22.89 -10.71
C GLY A 96 8.36 -22.23 -10.06
N ILE A 97 7.89 -21.10 -10.61
CA ILE A 97 6.65 -20.40 -10.23
C ILE A 97 5.86 -20.20 -11.51
N LEU A 98 4.63 -20.70 -11.56
CA LEU A 98 3.77 -20.53 -12.71
C LEU A 98 3.06 -19.18 -12.60
N GLU A 99 2.86 -18.48 -13.72
CA GLU A 99 2.20 -17.16 -13.71
C GLU A 99 0.79 -17.21 -13.11
N LYS A 100 0.08 -18.34 -13.27
CA LYS A 100 -1.25 -18.56 -12.67
C LYS A 100 -1.24 -18.53 -11.14
N ASP A 101 -0.10 -18.77 -10.50
CA ASP A 101 0.06 -18.76 -9.05
C ASP A 101 0.35 -17.34 -8.52
N LEU A 102 0.64 -16.39 -9.42
CA LEU A 102 0.98 -15.01 -9.11
C LEU A 102 -0.27 -14.12 -9.01
N LEU A 103 -1.02 -14.29 -7.93
CA LEU A 103 -2.26 -13.54 -7.68
C LEU A 103 -1.96 -12.16 -7.08
N GLN A 104 -2.55 -11.11 -7.68
CA GLN A 104 -2.42 -9.71 -7.26
C GLN A 104 -3.51 -9.34 -6.24
N TYR A 105 -3.20 -8.49 -5.26
CA TYR A 105 -4.24 -7.91 -4.40
C TYR A 105 -5.03 -6.85 -5.15
N GLU A 106 -6.36 -6.91 -5.04
CA GLU A 106 -7.27 -6.00 -5.74
C GLU A 106 -8.24 -5.32 -4.78
N PHE A 107 -8.62 -4.08 -5.08
CA PHE A 107 -9.65 -3.35 -4.35
C PHE A 107 -10.46 -2.45 -5.29
N THR A 108 -11.67 -2.10 -4.85
CA THR A 108 -12.59 -1.23 -5.61
C THR A 108 -12.76 0.09 -4.89
N VAL A 109 -12.72 1.17 -5.67
CA VAL A 109 -12.89 2.54 -5.20
C VAL A 109 -14.21 3.06 -5.76
N GLU A 110 -15.18 3.26 -4.87
CA GLU A 110 -16.50 3.73 -5.24
C GLU A 110 -16.52 5.24 -5.47
N LYS A 111 -17.20 5.66 -6.54
CA LYS A 111 -17.30 7.07 -6.95
C LYS A 111 -18.04 7.91 -5.91
N ASN A 112 -17.59 9.14 -5.70
CA ASN A 112 -18.20 10.12 -4.78
C ASN A 112 -18.37 9.56 -3.35
N ARG A 113 -17.48 8.65 -2.94
CA ARG A 113 -17.43 8.06 -1.61
C ARG A 113 -16.04 8.20 -1.00
N ILE A 114 -16.01 8.13 0.32
CA ILE A 114 -14.79 7.88 1.08
C ILE A 114 -14.66 6.37 1.21
N ASN A 115 -13.50 5.83 0.85
CA ASN A 115 -13.20 4.41 0.84
C ASN A 115 -12.05 4.14 1.83
N TYR A 116 -12.33 3.36 2.86
CA TYR A 116 -11.33 2.87 3.80
C TYR A 116 -10.63 1.63 3.23
N LEU A 117 -9.32 1.71 3.03
CA LEU A 117 -8.53 0.63 2.43
C LEU A 117 -7.79 -0.25 3.44
N GLY A 118 -8.00 -0.05 4.75
CA GLY A 118 -7.33 -0.84 5.78
C GLY A 118 -5.99 -0.30 6.23
N THR A 119 -5.38 -1.07 7.12
CA THR A 119 -3.95 -0.96 7.45
C THR A 119 -3.16 -1.93 6.59
N TRP A 120 -2.17 -1.41 5.87
CA TRP A 120 -1.35 -2.14 4.91
C TRP A 120 -0.03 -2.54 5.59
N HIS A 121 0.17 -3.84 5.80
CA HIS A 121 1.33 -4.39 6.52
C HIS A 121 2.43 -4.81 5.54
N PHE A 122 3.42 -3.94 5.35
CA PHE A 122 4.61 -4.20 4.52
C PHE A 122 5.90 -4.30 5.34
N ASN A 123 5.76 -4.31 6.67
CA ASN A 123 6.84 -4.50 7.64
C ASN A 123 7.51 -5.88 7.55
N THR A 124 6.86 -6.85 6.91
CA THR A 124 7.43 -8.16 6.57
C THR A 124 7.34 -8.39 5.06
N GLY A 125 8.06 -9.39 4.54
CA GLY A 125 8.00 -9.75 3.12
C GLY A 125 6.64 -10.32 2.68
N LEU A 126 5.87 -10.90 3.60
CA LEU A 126 4.49 -11.29 3.36
C LEU A 126 3.56 -10.11 3.64
N VAL A 127 2.92 -9.60 2.58
CA VAL A 127 1.98 -8.47 2.67
C VAL A 127 0.62 -8.94 3.17
N SER A 128 0.05 -8.21 4.13
CA SER A 128 -1.30 -8.43 4.65
C SER A 128 -2.06 -7.12 4.90
N PHE A 129 -3.37 -7.22 5.10
CA PHE A 129 -4.27 -6.09 5.32
C PHE A 129 -5.17 -6.35 6.53
N SER A 130 -5.35 -5.36 7.41
CA SER A 130 -6.27 -5.44 8.56
C SER A 130 -7.31 -4.32 8.54
N ASP A 131 -8.44 -4.61 9.17
CA ASP A 131 -9.48 -3.62 9.45
C ASP A 131 -9.26 -3.00 10.84
N ASP A 132 -8.69 -1.80 10.85
CA ASP A 132 -8.48 -0.98 12.05
C ASP A 132 -9.29 0.33 11.96
N LYS A 133 -10.42 0.32 11.23
CA LYS A 133 -11.19 1.53 10.87
C LYS A 133 -11.54 2.38 12.08
N ILE A 134 -12.03 1.76 13.16
CA ILE A 134 -12.47 2.47 14.37
C ILE A 134 -11.34 3.32 14.96
N GLN A 135 -10.14 2.75 15.06
CA GLN A 135 -8.99 3.44 15.64
C GLN A 135 -8.46 4.52 14.70
N LEU A 136 -8.42 4.25 13.40
CA LEU A 136 -7.98 5.22 12.41
C LEU A 136 -8.95 6.40 12.28
N ASP A 137 -10.26 6.15 12.24
CA ASP A 137 -11.30 7.18 12.13
C ASP A 137 -11.23 8.14 13.31
N LYS A 138 -11.02 7.63 14.53
CA LYS A 138 -10.83 8.47 15.71
C LYS A 138 -9.67 9.45 15.53
N ALA A 139 -8.53 8.99 15.00
CA ALA A 139 -7.38 9.84 14.73
C ALA A 139 -7.64 10.82 13.56
N PHE A 140 -8.33 10.37 12.50
CA PHE A 140 -8.58 11.16 11.30
C PHE A 140 -9.61 12.26 11.52
N LYS A 141 -10.68 12.02 12.28
CA LYS A 141 -11.69 13.03 12.62
C LYS A 141 -11.09 14.24 13.35
N LEU A 142 -10.05 14.04 14.15
CA LEU A 142 -9.34 15.13 14.83
C LEU A 142 -8.60 16.04 13.82
N LYS A 143 -8.09 15.46 12.74
CA LYS A 143 -7.26 16.15 11.75
C LYS A 143 -8.05 16.67 10.54
N PHE A 144 -9.11 15.96 10.15
CA PHE A 144 -9.85 16.17 8.91
C PHE A 144 -11.36 16.31 9.19
N LYS A 145 -11.73 17.39 9.89
CA LYS A 145 -13.09 17.59 10.43
C LYS A 145 -14.22 17.63 9.40
N THR A 146 -13.90 17.88 8.13
CA THR A 146 -14.89 18.03 7.04
C THR A 146 -15.25 16.72 6.34
N PHE A 147 -14.53 15.63 6.64
CA PHE A 147 -14.74 14.33 5.97
C PHE A 147 -15.66 13.45 6.82
N ASP A 148 -16.65 12.85 6.17
CA ASP A 148 -17.59 11.92 6.79
C ASP A 148 -17.00 10.49 6.83
N PHE A 149 -16.11 10.25 7.79
CA PHE A 149 -15.51 8.93 7.98
C PHE A 149 -16.49 7.88 8.50
N ASP A 150 -17.59 8.29 9.13
CA ASP A 150 -18.60 7.35 9.67
C ASP A 150 -19.28 6.56 8.55
N ASN A 151 -19.56 7.23 7.43
CA ASN A 151 -20.16 6.61 6.24
C ASN A 151 -19.14 6.14 5.19
N ALA A 152 -17.86 6.03 5.56
CA ALA A 152 -16.85 5.51 4.64
C ALA A 152 -17.04 4.01 4.35
N LEU A 153 -16.94 3.63 3.07
CA LEU A 153 -17.05 2.25 2.63
C LEU A 153 -15.77 1.48 2.90
N ILE A 154 -15.88 0.26 3.41
CA ILE A 154 -14.73 -0.61 3.65
C ILE A 154 -14.39 -1.36 2.35
N SER A 155 -13.23 -1.04 1.79
CA SER A 155 -12.71 -1.58 0.53
C SER A 155 -11.30 -2.16 0.72
N LEU A 156 -11.17 -3.11 1.65
CA LEU A 156 -9.89 -3.79 1.91
C LEU A 156 -9.38 -4.50 0.64
N PRO A 157 -8.07 -4.44 0.34
CA PRO A 157 -7.46 -5.26 -0.69
C PRO A 157 -7.63 -6.76 -0.41
N LYS A 158 -8.00 -7.52 -1.44
CA LYS A 158 -8.27 -8.96 -1.36
C LYS A 158 -7.49 -9.76 -2.37
#